data_AF-A0A5E6NV39-F1
#
_entry.id   AF-A0A5E6NV39-F1
#
_cell.length_a   1.000
_cell.length_b   1.000
_cell.length_c   1.000
_cell.angle_alpha   90.00
_cell.angle_beta   90.00
_cell.angle_gamma   90.00
#
_symmetry.space_group_name_H-M   'P 1'
#
loop_
_entity.id
_entity.type
_entity.pdbx_description
1 polymer ?
#
loop_
_entity_poly.entity_id
_entity_poly.type
_entity_poly.pdbx_seq_one_letter_code
_entity_poly.pdbx_strand_id
1 'polypeptide(L)'
;MIQTNFKTLVIYQTKNGTIELKVGSNAETVWASQKNIVNIFDKDQSVISRYIKKILLDKEVDEKSNTQKMHIANSDKLVVCYSLDIILN
;
A
#
# COMPACT_ATOMS: atom_id res chain seq x y z
N MET A 1 13.18 13.35 -6.15
CA MET A 1 13.43 12.80 -7.49
C MET A 1 13.09 11.32 -7.44
N ILE A 2 12.23 10.83 -8.33
CA ILE A 2 11.83 9.41 -8.40
C ILE A 2 12.75 8.73 -9.40
N GLN A 3 13.42 7.64 -9.02
CA GLN A 3 14.27 6.85 -9.90
C GLN A 3 13.59 5.51 -10.17
N THR A 4 13.01 5.34 -11.36
CA THR A 4 12.31 4.12 -11.75
C THR A 4 13.28 3.18 -12.46
N ASN A 5 13.51 1.98 -11.93
CA ASN A 5 14.31 0.94 -12.58
C ASN A 5 13.50 -0.37 -12.59
N PHE A 6 13.05 -0.76 -13.79
CA PHE A 6 12.37 -2.01 -14.20
C PHE A 6 11.03 -2.41 -13.52
N LYS A 7 9.95 -1.83 -14.06
CA LYS A 7 8.58 -2.37 -14.28
C LYS A 7 7.73 -2.92 -13.11
N THR A 8 8.26 -3.15 -11.90
CA THR A 8 7.46 -3.79 -10.81
C THR A 8 7.64 -3.18 -9.42
N LEU A 9 8.43 -2.09 -9.28
CA LEU A 9 8.70 -1.45 -8.00
C LEU A 9 8.64 0.08 -8.10
N VAL A 10 8.13 0.73 -7.04
CA VAL A 10 8.13 2.18 -6.84
C VAL A 10 8.79 2.50 -5.51
N ILE A 11 9.63 3.53 -5.50
CA ILE A 11 10.38 3.97 -4.32
C ILE A 11 9.80 5.29 -3.82
N TYR A 12 9.33 5.28 -2.57
CA TYR A 12 8.84 6.45 -1.85
C TYR A 12 9.90 6.93 -0.86
N GLN A 13 10.30 8.20 -0.99
CA GLN A 13 11.17 8.83 -0.01
C GLN A 13 10.32 9.51 1.06
N THR A 14 10.44 9.04 2.30
CA THR A 14 9.74 9.61 3.46
C THR A 14 10.74 10.22 4.43
N LYS A 15 10.23 10.98 5.41
CA LYS A 15 11.05 11.52 6.52
C LYS A 15 11.75 10.41 7.31
N ASN A 16 11.14 9.22 7.36
CA ASN A 16 11.63 8.06 8.11
C ASN A 16 12.50 7.12 7.26
N GLY A 17 12.89 7.54 6.05
CA GLY A 17 13.71 6.77 5.13
C GLY A 17 12.99 6.37 3.85
N THR A 18 13.56 5.40 3.15
CA THR A 18 13.11 4.96 1.82
C THR A 18 12.20 3.74 1.95
N ILE A 19 11.07 3.76 1.24
CA ILE A 19 10.09 2.67 1.21
C ILE A 19 10.01 2.16 -0.22
N GLU A 20 10.24 0.85 -0.38
CA GLU A 20 10.08 0.16 -1.65
C GLU A 20 8.72 -0.54 -1.68
N LEU A 21 7.91 -0.22 -2.69
CA LEU A 21 6.59 -0.79 -2.91
C LEU A 21 6.55 -1.55 -4.22
N LYS A 22 5.79 -2.64 -4.24
CA LYS A 22 5.51 -3.41 -5.45
C LYS A 22 4.39 -2.74 -6.25
N VAL A 23 4.54 -2.79 -7.56
CA VAL A 23 3.51 -2.38 -8.52
C VAL A 23 2.88 -3.63 -9.11
N GLY A 24 1.57 -3.59 -9.33
CA GLY A 24 0.83 -4.64 -10.00
C GLY A 24 1.33 -4.87 -11.44
N SER A 25 0.93 -6.00 -12.02
CA SER A 25 1.41 -6.47 -13.33
C SER A 25 1.24 -5.47 -14.47
N ASN A 26 0.23 -4.59 -14.39
CA ASN A 26 -0.07 -3.57 -15.40
C ASN A 26 0.60 -2.21 -15.11
N ALA A 27 1.42 -2.12 -14.06
CA ALA A 27 2.03 -0.88 -13.58
C ALA A 27 1.03 0.21 -13.12
N GLU A 28 -0.26 -0.13 -12.97
CA GLU A 28 -1.31 0.83 -12.59
C GLU A 28 -1.52 0.90 -11.07
N THR A 29 -1.50 -0.26 -10.38
CA THR A 29 -1.79 -0.32 -8.95
C THR A 29 -0.52 -0.43 -8.13
N VAL A 30 -0.34 0.47 -7.16
CA VAL A 30 0.75 0.36 -6.19
C VAL A 30 0.23 -0.30 -4.91
N TRP A 31 0.88 -1.40 -4.53
CA TRP A 31 0.49 -2.19 -3.37
C TRP A 31 1.30 -1.80 -2.15
N ALA A 32 0.62 -1.39 -1.09
CA ALA A 32 1.24 -1.00 0.17
C ALA A 32 0.68 -1.78 1.35
N SER A 33 1.55 -2.25 2.24
CA SER A 33 1.11 -2.74 3.55
C SER A 33 0.61 -1.57 4.40
N GLN A 34 -0.24 -1.85 5.39
CA GLN A 34 -0.74 -0.82 6.31
C GLN A 34 0.39 -0.03 6.99
N LYS A 35 1.50 -0.70 7.34
CA LYS A 35 2.69 -0.06 7.91
C LYS A 35 3.34 0.92 6.93
N ASN A 36 3.42 0.55 5.65
CA ASN A 36 3.97 1.43 4.63
C ASN A 36 3.06 2.64 4.41
N ILE A 37 1.74 2.44 4.40
CA ILE A 37 0.75 3.51 4.29
C ILE A 37 0.92 4.52 5.45
N VAL A 38 1.03 4.03 6.69
CA VAL A 38 1.31 4.85 7.87
C VAL A 38 2.53 5.74 7.66
N ASN A 39 3.63 5.17 7.16
CA ASN A 39 4.87 5.93 6.94
C ASN A 39 4.77 6.91 5.77
N ILE A 40 4.07 6.55 4.69
CA ILE A 40 3.91 7.39 3.49
C ILE A 40 3.07 8.64 3.82
N PHE A 41 1.97 8.45 4.54
CA PHE A 41 1.03 9.54 4.84
C PHE A 41 1.31 10.23 6.18
N ASP A 42 2.30 9.77 6.95
CA ASP A 42 2.66 10.32 8.26
C ASP A 42 1.43 10.36 9.20
N LYS A 43 0.72 9.21 9.30
CA LYS A 43 -0.52 9.05 10.06
C LYS A 43 -0.43 7.89 11.05
N ASP A 44 -1.19 7.99 12.13
CA ASP A 44 -1.31 6.90 13.09
C ASP A 44 -1.92 5.63 12.48
N GLN A 45 -1.40 4.47 12.89
CA GLN A 45 -1.89 3.17 12.43
C GLN A 45 -3.38 2.96 12.71
N SER A 46 -3.88 3.47 13.83
CA SER A 46 -5.29 3.39 14.20
C SER A 46 -6.20 4.18 13.24
N VAL A 47 -5.73 5.32 12.74
CA VAL A 47 -6.44 6.16 11.76
C VAL A 47 -6.52 5.42 10.43
N ILE A 48 -5.38 4.92 9.93
CA ILE A 48 -5.35 4.14 8.68
C ILE A 48 -6.23 2.89 8.78
N SER A 49 -6.19 2.16 9.91
CA SER A 49 -7.02 0.98 10.13
C SER A 49 -8.51 1.29 10.07
N ARG A 50 -8.93 2.35 10.76
CA ARG A 50 -10.34 2.78 10.79
C ARG A 50 -10.80 3.20 9.41
N TYR A 51 -9.98 3.94 8.68
CA TYR A 51 -10.31 4.43 7.35
C TYR A 51 -10.46 3.29 6.33
N ILE A 52 -9.49 2.37 6.24
CA ILE A 52 -9.59 1.18 5.38
C ILE A 52 -10.85 0.38 5.71
N LYS A 53 -11.10 0.12 7.00
CA LYS A 53 -12.29 -0.60 7.44
C LYS A 53 -13.57 0.10 7.02
N LYS A 54 -13.62 1.43 7.14
CA LYS A 54 -14.78 2.23 6.75
C LYS A 54 -15.05 2.12 5.25
N ILE A 55 -14.05 2.37 4.41
CA ILE A 55 -14.21 2.31 2.94
C ILE A 55 -14.70 0.94 2.48
N LEU A 56 -14.13 -0.14 3.03
CA LEU A 56 -14.55 -1.50 2.68
C LEU A 56 -15.97 -1.81 3.17
N LEU A 57 -16.37 -1.32 4.36
CA LEU A 57 -17.70 -1.54 4.93
C LEU A 57 -18.77 -0.73 4.19
N ASP A 58 -18.45 0.52 3.84
CA ASP A 58 -19.31 1.43 3.09
C ASP A 58 -19.37 1.04 1.59
N LYS A 59 -18.59 0.03 1.18
CA LYS A 59 -18.47 -0.48 -0.20
C LYS A 59 -18.15 0.61 -1.22
N GLU A 60 -17.43 1.65 -0.78
CA GLU A 60 -16.95 2.71 -1.67
C GLU A 60 -15.95 2.17 -2.69
N VAL A 61 -15.25 1.08 -2.33
CA VAL A 61 -14.36 0.33 -3.23
C VAL A 61 -14.63 -1.17 -3.14
N ASP A 62 -14.34 -1.90 -4.22
CA ASP A 62 -14.40 -3.35 -4.21
C ASP A 62 -13.16 -3.95 -3.52
N GLU A 63 -13.39 -4.77 -2.49
CA GLU A 63 -12.32 -5.37 -1.69
C GLU A 63 -11.36 -6.23 -2.52
N LYS A 64 -11.90 -6.99 -3.49
CA LYS A 64 -11.11 -7.95 -4.28
C LYS A 64 -10.11 -7.27 -5.20
N SER A 65 -10.49 -6.14 -5.78
CA SER A 65 -9.64 -5.35 -6.67
C SER A 65 -8.65 -4.45 -5.92
N ASN A 66 -8.93 -4.13 -4.65
CA ASN A 66 -8.11 -3.21 -3.86
C ASN A 66 -7.35 -3.87 -2.70
N THR A 67 -7.39 -5.19 -2.59
CA THR A 67 -6.67 -5.96 -1.57
C THR A 67 -5.89 -7.11 -2.20
N GLN A 68 -4.62 -7.26 -1.84
CA GLN A 68 -3.78 -8.36 -2.30
C GLN A 68 -2.94 -8.94 -1.16
N LYS A 69 -2.83 -10.27 -1.09
CA LYS A 69 -1.90 -10.94 -0.18
C LYS A 69 -0.56 -11.12 -0.88
N MET A 70 0.52 -10.62 -0.27
CA MET A 70 1.86 -10.64 -0.85
C MET A 70 2.86 -11.30 0.11
N HIS A 71 3.80 -12.06 -0.45
CA HIS A 71 5.03 -12.42 0.27
C HIS A 71 5.95 -11.19 0.34
N ILE A 72 6.38 -10.87 1.56
CA ILE A 72 7.39 -9.86 1.83
C ILE A 72 8.68 -10.55 2.25
N ALA A 73 9.83 -10.01 1.84
CA ALA A 73 11.13 -10.65 2.04
C ALA A 73 11.46 -10.93 3.53
N ASN A 74 10.86 -10.16 4.44
CA ASN A 74 11.10 -10.27 5.89
C ASN A 74 10.02 -11.08 6.63
N SER A 75 9.13 -11.79 5.93
CA SER A 75 8.12 -12.63 6.58
C SER A 75 7.75 -13.85 5.76
N ASP A 76 7.80 -15.02 6.41
CA ASP A 76 7.24 -16.26 5.87
C ASP A 76 5.71 -16.22 5.73
N LYS A 77 5.05 -15.26 6.39
CA LYS A 77 3.60 -15.07 6.32
C LYS A 77 3.24 -14.10 5.20
N LEU A 78 2.18 -14.43 4.48
CA LEU A 78 1.52 -13.51 3.56
C LEU A 78 1.02 -12.28 4.32
N VAL A 79 1.39 -11.10 3.84
CA VAL A 79 0.92 -9.82 4.37
C VAL A 79 -0.16 -9.27 3.44
N VAL A 80 -1.22 -8.75 4.03
CA VAL A 80 -2.27 -8.05 3.29
C VAL A 80 -1.76 -6.66 2.91
N CYS A 81 -1.81 -6.36 1.63
CA CYS A 81 -1.52 -5.08 1.03
C CYS A 81 -2.80 -4.50 0.42
N TYR A 82 -2.87 -3.18 0.41
CA TYR A 82 -3.98 -2.41 -0.13
C TYR A 82 -3.47 -1.56 -1.30
N SER A 83 -4.35 -1.27 -2.26
CA SER A 83 -4.05 -0.24 -3.25
C SER A 83 -3.86 1.10 -2.54
N LEU A 84 -2.83 1.86 -2.91
CA LEU A 84 -2.66 3.22 -2.40
C LEU A 84 -3.82 4.14 -2.78
N ASP A 85 -4.54 3.84 -3.86
CA ASP A 85 -5.69 4.63 -4.32
C ASP A 85 -6.83 4.64 -3.29
N ILE A 86 -6.95 3.59 -2.47
CA ILE A 86 -7.91 3.56 -1.36
C ILE A 86 -7.73 4.77 -0.43
N ILE A 87 -6.49 5.20 -0.19
CA ILE A 87 -6.16 6.25 0.79
C ILE A 87 -6.29 7.67 0.22
N LEU A 88 -6.46 7.80 -1.10
CA LEU A 88 -6.57 9.08 -1.79
C LEU A 88 -8.03 9.55 -2.01
N ASN A 89 -9.00 8.74 -1.59
CA ASN A 89 -10.44 8.99 -1.78
C ASN A 89 -11.06 9.83 -0.66
#